data_AF-A0A942UG28-F1
#
_entry.id   AF-A0A942UG28-F1
#
_cell.length_a   1.000
_cell.length_b   1.000
_cell.length_c   1.000
_cell.angle_alpha   90.00
_cell.angle_beta   90.00
_cell.angle_gamma   90.00
#
_symmetry.space_group_name_H-M   'P 1'
#
loop_
_entity.id
_entity.type
_entity.pdbx_description
1 polymer ?
#
loop_
_entity_poly.entity_id
_entity_poly.type
_entity_poly.pdbx_seq_one_letter_code
_entity_poly.pdbx_strand_id
1 'polypeptide(L)'
;MKKFFRNPSKVSLISLEATIGVFILQLLIPTIVDKVLGPISLIFLMLNPIFGFIYSFFIKGKRKVIYILLHLACICTISFFALTVIIFRFFAHFAP
;
A
#
# COMPACT_ATOMS: atom_id res chain seq x y z
N MET A 1 -17.50 -17.54 -6.23
CA MET A 1 -17.46 -16.23 -5.52
C MET A 1 -17.82 -16.29 -4.02
N LYS A 2 -18.63 -17.23 -3.51
CA LYS A 2 -19.04 -17.27 -2.07
C LYS A 2 -17.89 -17.42 -1.05
N LYS A 3 -16.72 -17.98 -1.42
CA LYS A 3 -15.58 -18.16 -0.50
C LYS A 3 -14.68 -16.91 -0.39
N PHE A 4 -14.57 -16.09 -1.44
CA PHE A 4 -13.66 -14.93 -1.48
C PHE A 4 -14.11 -13.82 -0.53
N PHE A 5 -15.43 -13.64 -0.39
CA PHE A 5 -16.05 -12.69 0.55
C PHE A 5 -16.41 -13.29 1.90
N ARG A 6 -15.84 -14.46 2.26
CA ARG A 6 -16.25 -15.15 3.50
C ARG A 6 -15.93 -14.32 4.75
N ASN A 7 -14.83 -13.55 4.73
CA ASN A 7 -14.41 -12.67 5.82
C ASN A 7 -13.71 -11.40 5.29
N PRO A 8 -14.46 -10.39 4.81
CA PRO A 8 -13.87 -9.19 4.19
C PRO A 8 -13.01 -8.38 5.17
N SER A 9 -13.33 -8.40 6.47
CA SER A 9 -12.53 -7.76 7.51
C SER A 9 -11.13 -8.37 7.64
N LYS A 10 -11.05 -9.72 7.62
CA LYS A 10 -9.77 -10.42 7.73
C LYS A 10 -8.89 -10.15 6.51
N VAL A 11 -9.47 -10.15 5.31
CA VAL A 11 -8.74 -9.85 4.07
C VAL A 11 -8.24 -8.41 4.06
N SER A 12 -9.10 -7.45 4.43
CA SER A 12 -8.73 -6.04 4.51
C SER A 12 -7.62 -5.78 5.53
N LEU A 13 -7.65 -6.43 6.69
CA LEU A 13 -6.62 -6.32 7.72
C LEU A 13 -5.28 -6.92 7.27
N ILE A 14 -5.28 -8.14 6.74
CA ILE A 14 -4.06 -8.78 6.24
C ILE A 14 -3.44 -7.97 5.10
N SER A 15 -4.28 -7.45 4.19
CA SER A 15 -3.82 -6.56 3.13
C SER A 15 -3.14 -5.31 3.69
N LEU A 16 -3.69 -4.70 4.73
CA LEU A 16 -3.10 -3.54 5.38
C LEU A 16 -1.76 -3.88 6.06
N GLU A 17 -1.72 -4.94 6.86
CA GLU A 17 -0.51 -5.41 7.55
C GLU A 17 0.60 -5.75 6.54
N ALA A 18 0.27 -6.44 5.45
CA ALA A 18 1.22 -6.75 4.40
C ALA A 18 1.74 -5.49 3.69
N THR A 19 0.88 -4.51 3.43
CA THR A 19 1.28 -3.25 2.81
C THR A 19 2.25 -2.47 3.71
N ILE A 20 1.92 -2.34 5.00
CA ILE A 20 2.77 -1.67 5.98
C ILE A 20 4.09 -2.41 6.13
N GLY A 21 4.06 -3.74 6.23
CA GLY A 21 5.26 -4.58 6.35
C GLY A 21 6.22 -4.41 5.17
N VAL A 22 5.70 -4.46 3.94
CA VAL A 22 6.52 -4.26 2.73
C VAL A 22 7.05 -2.83 2.66
N PHE A 23 6.23 -1.83 3.02
CA PHE A 23 6.65 -0.42 3.01
C PHE A 23 7.79 -0.16 4.01
N ILE A 24 7.68 -0.68 5.24
CA ILE A 24 8.74 -0.56 6.26
C ILE A 24 10.00 -1.32 5.83
N LEU A 25 9.85 -2.53 5.28
CA LEU A 25 10.98 -3.31 4.79
C LEU A 25 11.76 -2.58 3.69
N GLN A 26 11.04 -1.95 2.76
CA GLN A 26 11.62 -1.11 1.70
C GLN A 26 12.39 0.08 2.29
N LEU A 27 11.89 0.69 3.36
CA LEU A 27 12.54 1.81 4.03
C LEU A 27 13.80 1.38 4.79
N LEU A 28 13.78 0.20 5.42
CA LEU A 28 14.86 -0.28 6.28
C LEU A 28 16.05 -0.84 5.48
N ILE A 29 15.77 -1.50 4.34
CA ILE A 29 16.80 -2.20 3.54
C ILE A 29 16.63 -1.93 2.03
N PRO A 30 16.67 -0.66 1.58
CA PRO A 30 16.32 -0.30 0.20
C PRO A 30 17.22 -0.97 -0.83
N THR A 31 18.52 -1.11 -0.54
CA THR A 31 19.52 -1.66 -1.48
C THR A 31 19.28 -3.11 -1.87
N ILE A 32 18.76 -3.93 -0.94
CA ILE A 32 18.49 -5.35 -1.17
C ILE A 32 17.14 -5.51 -1.87
N VAL A 33 16.14 -4.76 -1.42
CA VAL A 33 14.79 -4.86 -1.99
C VAL A 33 14.79 -4.35 -3.43
N ASP A 34 15.44 -3.23 -3.74
CA ASP A 34 15.45 -2.68 -5.10
C ASP A 34 16.17 -3.59 -6.11
N LYS A 35 17.24 -4.27 -5.70
CA LYS A 35 18.01 -5.15 -6.58
C LYS A 35 17.30 -6.47 -6.91
N VAL A 36 16.55 -7.02 -5.95
CA VAL A 36 15.98 -8.37 -6.08
C VAL A 36 14.48 -8.33 -6.37
N LEU A 37 13.77 -7.36 -5.80
CA LEU A 37 12.31 -7.32 -5.76
C LEU A 37 11.72 -5.95 -6.14
N GLY A 38 12.53 -4.95 -6.49
CA GLY A 38 12.11 -3.55 -6.63
C GLY A 38 10.82 -3.35 -7.44
N PRO A 39 10.72 -3.86 -8.68
CA PRO A 39 9.52 -3.72 -9.49
C PRO A 39 8.30 -4.45 -8.90
N ILE A 40 8.52 -5.62 -8.31
CA ILE A 40 7.47 -6.48 -7.74
C ILE A 40 6.92 -5.85 -6.45
N SER A 41 7.80 -5.35 -5.60
CA SER A 41 7.48 -4.64 -4.36
C SER A 41 6.64 -3.39 -4.64
N LEU A 42 7.01 -2.62 -5.66
CA LEU A 42 6.25 -1.43 -6.10
C LEU A 42 4.85 -1.77 -6.60
N ILE A 43 4.73 -2.78 -7.48
CA ILE A 43 3.43 -3.23 -7.98
C ILE A 43 2.56 -3.73 -6.84
N PHE A 44 3.15 -4.45 -5.88
CA PHE A 44 2.45 -4.92 -4.69
C PHE A 44 1.95 -3.76 -3.82
N LEU A 45 2.81 -2.77 -3.53
CA LEU A 45 2.47 -1.58 -2.75
C LEU A 45 1.40 -0.70 -3.43
N MET A 46 1.29 -0.75 -4.76
CA MET A 46 0.21 -0.08 -5.50
C MET A 46 -1.10 -0.87 -5.46
N LEU A 47 -1.07 -2.17 -5.80
CA LEU A 47 -2.30 -2.95 -6.01
C LEU A 47 -2.90 -3.48 -4.70
N ASN A 48 -2.08 -3.95 -3.77
CA ASN A 48 -2.54 -4.59 -2.54
C ASN A 48 -3.46 -3.67 -1.69
N PRO A 49 -3.09 -2.41 -1.39
CA PRO A 49 -3.98 -1.53 -0.63
C PRO A 49 -5.25 -1.16 -1.40
N ILE A 50 -5.24 -1.13 -2.75
CA ILE A 50 -6.48 -0.96 -3.55
C ILE A 50 -7.40 -2.17 -3.36
N PHE A 51 -6.88 -3.39 -3.40
CA PHE A 51 -7.66 -4.58 -3.08
C PHE A 51 -8.22 -4.52 -1.66
N GLY A 52 -7.38 -4.20 -0.66
CA GLY A 52 -7.81 -4.03 0.73
C GLY A 52 -8.90 -2.96 0.90
N PHE A 53 -8.78 -1.85 0.17
CA PHE A 53 -9.78 -0.79 0.11
C PHE A 53 -11.12 -1.28 -0.46
N ILE A 54 -11.11 -1.99 -1.60
CA ILE A 54 -12.32 -2.58 -2.20
C ILE A 54 -12.99 -3.53 -1.20
N TYR A 55 -12.22 -4.38 -0.53
CA TYR A 55 -12.73 -5.30 0.49
C TYR A 55 -13.37 -4.58 1.69
N SER A 56 -12.86 -3.40 2.03
CA SER A 56 -13.38 -2.60 3.14
C SER A 56 -14.82 -2.16 2.91
N PHE A 57 -15.27 -1.99 1.66
CA PHE A 57 -16.67 -1.66 1.36
C PHE A 57 -17.66 -2.77 1.72
N PHE A 58 -17.20 -4.02 1.75
CA PHE A 58 -18.01 -5.19 2.07
C PHE A 58 -18.06 -5.50 3.58
N ILE A 59 -17.30 -4.77 4.41
CA ILE A 59 -17.36 -4.88 5.87
C ILE A 59 -18.67 -4.28 6.38
N LYS A 60 -19.34 -4.97 7.31
CA LYS A 60 -20.58 -4.49 7.93
C LYS A 60 -20.32 -3.72 9.24
N GLY A 61 -21.17 -2.74 9.52
CA GLY A 61 -21.17 -1.98 10.77
C GLY A 61 -20.17 -0.81 10.81
N LYS A 62 -20.04 -0.19 12.00
CA LYS A 62 -19.25 1.04 12.21
C LYS A 62 -17.76 0.90 11.86
N ARG A 63 -17.21 -0.32 11.97
CA ARG A 63 -15.81 -0.64 11.60
C ARG A 63 -15.51 -0.43 10.12
N LYS A 64 -16.52 -0.45 9.24
CA LYS A 64 -16.36 -0.19 7.80
C LYS A 64 -15.63 1.14 7.54
N VAL A 65 -16.07 2.21 8.19
CA VAL A 65 -15.55 3.56 7.98
C VAL A 65 -14.07 3.62 8.38
N ILE A 66 -13.71 2.99 9.51
CA ILE A 66 -12.32 2.94 9.99
C ILE A 66 -11.42 2.25 8.96
N TYR A 67 -11.82 1.09 8.44
CA TYR A 67 -11.03 0.37 7.44
C TYR A 67 -10.88 1.14 6.13
N ILE A 68 -11.95 1.80 5.67
CA ILE A 68 -11.92 2.64 4.46
C ILE A 68 -10.94 3.80 4.65
N LEU A 69 -11.02 4.51 5.78
CA LEU A 69 -10.11 5.63 6.08
C LEU A 69 -8.66 5.17 6.20
N LEU A 70 -8.42 4.01 6.81
CA LEU A 70 -7.07 3.49 7.02
C LEU A 70 -6.41 3.07 5.70
N HIS A 71 -7.15 2.40 4.81
CA HIS A 71 -6.67 2.09 3.46
C HIS A 71 -6.50 3.34 2.60
N LEU A 72 -7.41 4.32 2.72
CA LEU A 72 -7.28 5.59 2.01
C LEU A 72 -6.00 6.34 2.43
N ALA A 73 -5.75 6.46 3.73
CA ALA A 73 -4.54 7.07 4.27
C ALA A 73 -3.28 6.32 3.79
N CYS A 74 -3.33 4.99 3.74
CA CYS A 74 -2.23 4.17 3.23
C CYS A 74 -1.94 4.45 1.75
N ILE A 75 -2.97 4.44 0.89
CA ILE A 75 -2.84 4.77 -0.53
C ILE A 75 -2.28 6.18 -0.72
N CYS A 76 -2.84 7.18 -0.02
CA CYS A 76 -2.35 8.56 -0.08
C CYS A 76 -0.87 8.68 0.32
N THR A 77 -0.45 7.99 1.38
CA THR A 77 0.93 8.01 1.86
C THR A 77 1.89 7.42 0.82
N ILE A 78 1.54 6.27 0.25
CA ILE A 78 2.35 5.60 -0.78
C ILE A 78 2.42 6.47 -2.04
N SER A 79 1.30 7.04 -2.49
CA SER A 79 1.26 7.96 -3.63
C SER A 79 2.08 9.21 -3.40
N PHE A 80 1.98 9.83 -2.22
CA PHE A 80 2.78 11.00 -1.85
C PHE A 80 4.28 10.69 -1.88
N PHE A 81 4.68 9.54 -1.30
CA PHE A 81 6.07 9.13 -1.31
C PHE A 81 6.59 8.85 -2.73
N ALA A 82 5.81 8.16 -3.56
CA ALA A 82 6.16 7.89 -4.96
C ALA A 82 6.33 9.20 -5.76
N LEU A 83 5.40 10.15 -5.62
CA LEU A 83 5.50 11.46 -6.26
C LEU A 83 6.70 12.25 -5.76
N THR A 84 6.96 12.22 -4.45
CA THR A 84 8.13 12.87 -3.84
C THR A 84 9.42 12.32 -4.41
N VAL A 85 9.58 11.00 -4.50
CA VAL A 85 10.75 10.36 -5.11
C VAL A 85 10.91 10.75 -6.58
N ILE A 86 9.82 10.79 -7.35
CA ILE A 86 9.84 11.23 -8.74
C ILE A 86 10.33 12.68 -8.83
N ILE A 87 9.73 13.58 -8.05
CA ILE A 87 10.11 14.99 -7.99
C ILE A 87 11.59 15.11 -7.63
N PHE A 88 12.06 14.50 -6.54
CA PHE A 88 13.48 14.55 -6.18
C PHE A 88 14.39 13.99 -7.28
N ARG A 89 14.01 12.91 -7.95
CA ARG A 89 14.83 12.33 -9.03
C ARG A 89 14.93 13.26 -10.24
N PHE A 90 13.84 13.92 -10.62
CA PHE A 90 13.85 14.86 -11.75
C PHE A 90 14.47 16.21 -11.38
N PHE A 91 14.19 16.74 -10.20
CA PHE A 91 14.66 18.06 -9.75
C PHE A 91 16.07 18.06 -9.15
N ALA A 92 16.56 16.94 -8.58
CA ALA A 92 17.95 16.86 -8.11
C ALA A 92 18.97 16.96 -9.26
N HIS A 93 18.58 16.65 -10.50
CA HIS A 93 19.42 16.87 -11.67
C HIS A 93 19.58 18.35 -12.04
N PHE A 94 18.73 19.23 -11.49
CA PHE A 94 18.76 20.68 -11.71
C PHE A 94 19.28 21.46 -10.50
N ALA A 95 19.78 20.78 -9.46
CA ALA A 95 20.47 21.44 -8.36
C ALA A 95 21.88 21.88 -8.85
N PRO A 96 22.23 23.19 -8.75
CA PRO A 96 23.51 23.72 -9.21
C PRO A 96 24.71 23.23 -8.39
#